data_AF-A0A0D2MKR7-F1
#
_entry.id   AF-A0A0D2MKR7-F1
#
_cell.length_a   1.000
_cell.length_b   1.000
_cell.length_c   1.000
_cell.angle_alpha   90.00
_cell.angle_beta   90.00
_cell.angle_gamma   90.00
#
_symmetry.space_group_name_H-M   'P 1'
#
loop_
_entity.id
_entity.type
_entity.pdbx_description
1 polymer ?
#
loop_
_entity_poly.entity_id
_entity_poly.type
_entity_poly.pdbx_seq_one_letter_code
_entity_poly.pdbx_strand_id
1 'polypeptide(L)'
;MEGMAKVCQLDILLVYEVVLDEVMQFMFPINTLRNMALLQSRTELVSMVDVDLLVSNSLFEWVQDKNNYELLRQGTQSKQVFVLPAFETAPQRNQTKAHHLADAASGMPKAELVGLVQKRLVYQFAVFLFWQGHNSTDYKRWYTSDTPYPIEWHDGYEPWFIIDRRLNPFYDQSFRGYGWNKVTHVANILAQK
;
A
#
# COMPACT_ATOMS: atom_id res chain seq x y z
N MET A 1 -14.51 -34.82 -13.42
CA MET A 1 -14.66 -33.77 -12.40
C MET A 1 -14.05 -32.51 -12.97
N GLU A 2 -14.90 -31.68 -13.58
CA GLU A 2 -14.49 -30.37 -14.09
C GLU A 2 -13.91 -29.55 -12.93
N GLY A 3 -12.68 -29.07 -13.11
CA GLY A 3 -12.05 -28.16 -12.15
C GLY A 3 -12.83 -26.85 -12.17
N MET A 4 -13.63 -26.61 -11.13
CA MET A 4 -14.18 -25.28 -10.88
C MET A 4 -13.03 -24.28 -10.95
N ALA A 5 -13.16 -23.27 -11.81
CA ALA A 5 -12.26 -22.12 -11.80
C ALA A 5 -12.15 -21.61 -10.36
N LYS A 6 -10.93 -21.40 -9.86
CA LYS A 6 -10.74 -20.78 -8.55
C LYS A 6 -11.27 -19.35 -8.64
N VAL A 7 -12.52 -19.15 -8.23
CA VAL A 7 -13.11 -17.83 -8.13
C VAL A 7 -12.54 -17.16 -6.88
N CYS A 8 -11.99 -15.96 -7.02
CA CYS A 8 -11.63 -15.14 -5.88
C CYS A 8 -12.91 -14.67 -5.17
N GLN A 9 -13.02 -14.91 -3.86
CA GLN A 9 -14.10 -14.39 -3.03
C GLN A 9 -13.58 -13.18 -2.24
N LEU A 10 -14.35 -12.09 -2.24
CA LEU A 10 -14.10 -10.95 -1.36
C LEU A 10 -14.66 -11.25 0.03
N ASP A 11 -13.77 -11.29 1.03
CA ASP A 11 -14.16 -11.38 2.43
C ASP A 11 -14.08 -9.98 3.07
N ILE A 12 -15.21 -9.50 3.61
CA ILE A 12 -15.28 -8.24 4.36
C ILE A 12 -15.56 -8.57 5.82
N LEU A 13 -14.71 -8.11 6.73
CA LEU A 13 -14.88 -8.29 8.17
C LEU A 13 -15.16 -6.95 8.84
N LEU A 14 -16.22 -6.90 9.64
CA LEU A 14 -16.46 -5.82 10.59
C LEU A 14 -15.87 -6.23 11.95
N VAL A 15 -14.78 -5.59 12.35
CA VAL A 15 -14.13 -5.79 13.64
C VAL A 15 -14.18 -4.48 14.41
N TYR A 16 -14.60 -4.54 15.66
CA TYR A 16 -14.70 -3.38 16.55
C TYR A 16 -14.36 -3.78 17.98
N GLU A 17 -13.95 -2.80 18.77
CA GLU A 17 -13.77 -2.96 20.22
C GLU A 17 -14.90 -2.22 20.94
N VAL A 18 -15.43 -2.83 21.99
CA VAL A 18 -16.37 -2.16 22.90
C VAL A 18 -15.57 -1.58 24.05
N VAL A 19 -15.56 -0.25 24.16
CA VAL A 19 -14.81 0.48 25.20
C VAL A 19 -15.75 1.37 25.99
N LEU A 20 -15.54 1.43 27.31
CA LEU A 20 -16.29 2.31 28.21
C LEU A 20 -15.62 3.67 28.40
N ASP A 21 -14.32 3.74 28.19
CA ASP A 21 -13.53 4.96 28.33
C ASP A 21 -13.74 5.88 27.12
N GLU A 22 -14.11 7.14 27.38
CA GLU A 22 -14.43 8.13 26.33
C GLU A 22 -13.24 8.43 25.43
N VAL A 23 -12.02 8.52 25.97
CA VAL A 23 -10.82 8.77 25.17
C VAL A 23 -10.57 7.59 24.23
N MET A 24 -10.73 6.37 24.74
CA MET A 24 -10.55 5.14 23.95
C MET A 24 -11.56 5.00 22.81
N GLN A 25 -12.75 5.62 22.90
CA GLN A 25 -13.72 5.65 21.78
C GLN A 25 -13.17 6.39 20.56
N PHE A 26 -12.31 7.39 20.76
CA PHE A 26 -11.66 8.11 19.67
C PHE A 26 -10.34 7.46 19.20
N MET A 27 -9.83 6.49 19.96
CA MET A 27 -8.58 5.80 19.67
C MET A 27 -8.81 4.58 18.78
N PHE A 28 -8.97 4.82 17.48
CA PHE A 28 -9.18 3.79 16.46
C PHE A 28 -8.12 2.67 16.57
N PRO A 29 -8.49 1.38 16.77
CA PRO A 29 -7.55 0.29 17.05
C PRO A 29 -6.85 -0.22 15.78
N ILE A 30 -6.21 0.68 15.03
CA ILE A 30 -5.73 0.46 13.66
C ILE A 30 -4.82 -0.76 13.52
N ASN A 31 -3.87 -0.95 14.43
CA ASN A 31 -2.91 -2.06 14.36
C ASN A 31 -3.55 -3.40 14.76
N THR A 32 -4.51 -3.40 15.69
CA THR A 32 -5.33 -4.59 15.98
C THR A 32 -6.10 -5.02 14.72
N LEU A 33 -6.71 -4.06 14.00
CA LEU A 33 -7.45 -4.34 12.78
C LEU A 33 -6.55 -4.86 11.65
N ARG A 34 -5.36 -4.29 11.48
CA ARG A 34 -4.34 -4.80 10.54
C ARG A 34 -3.93 -6.23 10.87
N ASN A 35 -3.73 -6.55 12.14
CA ASN A 35 -3.41 -7.92 12.58
C ASN A 35 -4.54 -8.91 12.30
N MET A 36 -5.79 -8.49 12.50
CA MET A 36 -6.96 -9.31 12.14
C MET A 36 -7.00 -9.58 10.62
N ALA A 37 -6.71 -8.57 9.79
CA ALA A 37 -6.62 -8.75 8.34
C ALA A 37 -5.50 -9.74 7.95
N LEU A 38 -4.32 -9.67 8.59
CA LEU A 38 -3.23 -10.63 8.37
C LEU A 38 -3.62 -12.07 8.74
N LEU A 39 -4.30 -12.24 9.88
CA LEU A 39 -4.76 -13.56 10.34
C LEU A 39 -5.78 -14.18 9.39
N GLN A 40 -6.66 -13.37 8.80
CA GLN A 40 -7.69 -13.80 7.87
C GLN A 40 -7.19 -13.98 6.43
N SER A 41 -6.03 -13.39 6.09
CA SER A 41 -5.45 -13.47 4.76
C SER A 41 -5.03 -14.92 4.42
N ARG A 42 -5.52 -15.44 3.29
CA ARG A 42 -5.31 -16.82 2.85
C ARG A 42 -4.20 -16.98 1.80
N THR A 43 -3.73 -15.86 1.25
CA THR A 43 -2.67 -15.80 0.24
C THR A 43 -1.28 -15.82 0.89
N GLU A 44 -0.27 -16.19 0.11
CA GLU A 44 1.14 -16.12 0.54
C GLU A 44 1.62 -14.66 0.58
N LEU A 45 1.27 -13.88 -0.44
CA LEU A 45 1.56 -12.45 -0.50
C LEU A 45 0.40 -11.64 0.07
N VAL A 46 0.73 -10.61 0.84
CA VAL A 46 -0.22 -9.61 1.35
C VAL A 46 0.28 -8.22 1.01
N SER A 47 -0.65 -7.28 0.88
CA SER A 47 -0.34 -5.87 0.66
C SER A 47 -0.90 -5.04 1.80
N MET A 48 -0.12 -4.07 2.29
CA MET A 48 -0.63 -3.03 3.17
C MET A 48 -1.00 -1.82 2.32
N VAL A 49 -2.31 -1.54 2.23
CA VAL A 49 -2.91 -0.45 1.44
C VAL A 49 -3.98 0.21 2.29
N ASP A 50 -4.05 1.55 2.25
CA ASP A 50 -5.11 2.30 2.93
C ASP A 50 -6.42 2.23 2.12
N VAL A 51 -7.57 2.25 2.81
CA VAL A 51 -8.90 2.03 2.20
C VAL A 51 -9.32 3.14 1.23
N ASP A 52 -8.70 4.30 1.33
CA ASP A 52 -8.94 5.48 0.49
C ASP A 52 -8.04 5.52 -0.77
N LEU A 53 -7.27 4.45 -1.02
CA LEU A 53 -6.50 4.29 -2.25
C LEU A 53 -7.21 3.44 -3.30
N LEU A 54 -7.09 3.89 -4.55
CA LEU A 54 -7.45 3.10 -5.72
C LEU A 54 -6.22 2.32 -6.20
N VAL A 55 -6.36 1.00 -6.34
CA VAL A 55 -5.31 0.14 -6.90
C VAL A 55 -5.33 0.21 -8.42
N SER A 56 -4.18 0.39 -9.07
CA SER A 56 -4.14 0.54 -10.52
C SER A 56 -4.41 -0.77 -11.27
N ASN A 57 -5.08 -0.68 -12.42
CA ASN A 57 -5.26 -1.82 -13.32
C ASN A 57 -3.91 -2.37 -13.80
N SER A 58 -2.94 -1.50 -14.03
CA SER A 58 -1.58 -1.89 -14.43
C SER A 58 -0.86 -2.74 -13.37
N LEU A 59 -1.08 -2.49 -12.07
CA LEU A 59 -0.53 -3.35 -11.02
C LEU A 59 -1.21 -4.73 -11.03
N PHE A 60 -2.54 -4.75 -11.19
CA PHE A 60 -3.30 -6.00 -11.28
C PHE A 60 -2.82 -6.87 -12.45
N GLU A 61 -2.71 -6.29 -13.65
CA GLU A 61 -2.18 -6.96 -14.84
C GLU A 61 -0.73 -7.43 -14.63
N TRP A 62 0.11 -6.59 -14.04
CA TRP A 62 1.52 -6.92 -13.78
C TRP A 62 1.66 -8.11 -12.83
N VAL A 63 0.86 -8.19 -11.75
CA VAL A 63 0.89 -9.29 -10.78
C VAL A 63 0.28 -10.59 -11.34
N GLN A 64 -0.62 -10.51 -12.33
CA GLN A 64 -1.16 -11.71 -12.98
C GLN A 64 -0.14 -12.43 -13.87
N ASP A 65 0.88 -11.73 -14.36
CA ASP A 65 1.98 -12.37 -15.06
C ASP A 65 2.74 -13.31 -14.11
N LYS A 66 2.95 -14.55 -14.54
CA LYS A 66 3.56 -15.60 -13.70
C LYS A 66 4.99 -15.27 -13.30
N ASN A 67 5.77 -14.62 -14.16
CA ASN A 67 7.15 -14.29 -13.86
C ASN A 67 7.23 -13.17 -12.83
N ASN A 68 6.35 -12.17 -12.94
CA ASN A 68 6.25 -11.09 -11.96
C ASN A 68 5.73 -11.58 -10.61
N TYR A 69 4.72 -12.45 -10.59
CA TYR A 69 4.27 -13.09 -9.36
C TYR A 69 5.40 -13.87 -8.69
N GLU A 70 6.14 -14.67 -9.47
CA GLU A 70 7.26 -15.46 -8.96
C GLU A 70 8.42 -14.58 -8.46
N LEU A 71 8.68 -13.45 -9.13
CA LEU A 71 9.62 -12.43 -8.67
C LEU A 71 9.21 -11.88 -7.30
N LEU A 72 7.95 -11.50 -7.12
CA LEU A 72 7.42 -11.05 -5.83
C LEU A 72 7.57 -12.15 -4.77
N ARG A 73 7.18 -13.37 -5.10
CA ARG A 73 7.23 -14.52 -4.19
C ARG A 73 8.65 -14.82 -3.72
N GLN A 74 9.60 -14.95 -4.63
CA GLN A 74 10.99 -15.24 -4.30
C GLN A 74 11.68 -14.09 -3.55
N GLY A 75 11.43 -12.85 -3.98
CA GLY A 75 11.99 -11.67 -3.33
C GLY A 75 11.49 -11.54 -1.89
N THR A 76 10.18 -11.68 -1.69
CA THR A 76 9.59 -11.59 -0.34
C THR A 76 10.03 -12.73 0.59
N GLN A 77 10.14 -13.96 0.09
CA GLN A 77 10.73 -15.08 0.82
C GLN A 77 12.20 -14.84 1.20
N SER A 78 12.90 -14.01 0.43
CA SER A 78 14.27 -13.54 0.71
C SER A 78 14.30 -12.27 1.56
N LYS A 79 13.23 -12.01 2.35
CA LYS A 79 13.07 -10.86 3.25
C LYS A 79 13.09 -9.49 2.55
N GLN A 80 12.72 -9.45 1.28
CA GLN A 80 12.50 -8.19 0.58
C GLN A 80 11.05 -7.72 0.72
N VAL A 81 10.86 -6.42 0.55
CA VAL A 81 9.55 -5.79 0.51
C VAL A 81 9.43 -5.05 -0.81
N PHE A 82 8.31 -5.21 -1.50
CA PHE A 82 8.05 -4.52 -2.76
C PHE A 82 7.18 -3.31 -2.50
N VAL A 83 7.76 -2.13 -2.62
CA VAL A 83 7.06 -0.86 -2.42
C VAL A 83 6.12 -0.57 -3.60
N LEU A 84 4.92 -0.11 -3.27
CA LEU A 84 3.94 0.40 -4.21
C LEU A 84 3.98 1.94 -4.18
N PRO A 85 4.34 2.62 -5.29
CA PRO A 85 4.26 4.08 -5.37
C PRO A 85 2.80 4.52 -5.37
N ALA A 86 2.54 5.68 -4.78
CA ALA A 86 1.21 6.25 -4.74
C ALA A 86 1.20 7.70 -5.23
N PHE A 87 0.02 8.12 -5.66
CA PHE A 87 -0.19 9.41 -6.26
C PHE A 87 -1.47 10.04 -5.72
N GLU A 88 -1.47 11.36 -5.64
CA GLU A 88 -2.63 12.15 -5.24
C GLU A 88 -2.95 13.18 -6.32
N THR A 89 -4.22 13.48 -6.51
CA THR A 89 -4.63 14.55 -7.42
C THR A 89 -4.21 15.91 -6.87
N ALA A 90 -3.92 16.86 -7.76
CA ALA A 90 -3.70 18.25 -7.39
C ALA A 90 -4.81 18.77 -6.46
N PRO A 91 -4.52 19.70 -5.52
CA PRO A 91 -5.55 20.33 -4.72
C PRO A 91 -6.68 20.90 -5.59
N GLN A 92 -7.90 20.41 -5.39
CA GLN A 92 -9.10 20.84 -6.12
C GLN A 92 -10.15 21.36 -5.14
N ARG A 93 -10.78 22.48 -5.48
CA ARG A 93 -11.97 22.97 -4.75
C ARG A 93 -13.18 22.05 -4.92
N ASN A 94 -13.24 21.36 -6.06
CA ASN A 94 -14.31 20.42 -6.39
C ASN A 94 -13.79 18.98 -6.24
N GLN A 95 -14.18 18.33 -5.14
CA GLN A 95 -13.77 16.96 -4.83
C GLN A 95 -14.28 15.94 -5.85
N THR A 96 -15.45 16.15 -6.46
CA THR A 96 -15.97 15.26 -7.51
C THR A 96 -15.03 15.22 -8.71
N LYS A 97 -14.45 16.36 -9.12
CA LYS A 97 -13.47 16.40 -10.21
C LYS A 97 -12.17 15.67 -9.84
N ALA A 98 -11.71 15.82 -8.60
CA ALA A 98 -10.55 15.09 -8.10
C ALA A 98 -10.80 13.58 -8.12
N HIS A 99 -11.94 13.12 -7.60
CA HIS A 99 -12.30 11.70 -7.59
C HIS A 99 -12.41 11.12 -9.00
N HIS A 100 -13.03 11.82 -9.95
CA HIS A 100 -13.07 11.34 -11.35
C HIS A 100 -11.67 11.26 -11.99
N LEU A 101 -10.78 12.21 -11.68
CA LEU A 101 -9.40 12.14 -12.17
C LEU A 101 -8.63 10.98 -11.54
N ALA A 102 -8.80 10.74 -10.23
CA ALA A 102 -8.17 9.61 -9.55
C ALA A 102 -8.67 8.27 -10.09
N ASP A 103 -9.99 8.14 -10.30
CA ASP A 103 -10.62 6.96 -10.89
C ASP A 103 -10.07 6.68 -12.29
N ALA A 104 -10.07 7.69 -13.17
CA ALA A 104 -9.50 7.58 -14.50
C ALA A 104 -8.01 7.23 -14.47
N ALA A 105 -7.22 7.89 -13.60
CA ALA A 105 -5.79 7.64 -13.46
C ALA A 105 -5.47 6.21 -12.98
N SER A 106 -6.31 5.62 -12.12
CA SER A 106 -6.15 4.24 -11.66
C SER A 106 -6.30 3.22 -12.80
N GLY A 107 -7.12 3.54 -13.81
CA GLY A 107 -7.31 2.71 -14.99
C GLY A 107 -6.32 2.94 -16.13
N MET A 108 -5.49 3.98 -16.05
CA MET A 108 -4.58 4.37 -17.13
C MET A 108 -3.24 3.61 -17.12
N PRO A 109 -2.59 3.45 -18.29
CA PRO A 109 -1.20 3.00 -18.35
C PRO A 109 -0.25 3.96 -17.63
N LYS A 110 0.87 3.43 -17.13
CA LYS A 110 1.92 4.21 -16.44
C LYS A 110 2.37 5.44 -17.22
N ALA A 111 2.57 5.32 -18.53
CA ALA A 111 3.02 6.43 -19.37
C ALA A 111 2.05 7.63 -19.35
N GLU A 112 0.74 7.37 -19.30
CA GLU A 112 -0.29 8.41 -19.24
C GLU A 112 -0.33 9.06 -17.85
N LEU A 113 -0.23 8.26 -16.78
CA LEU A 113 -0.10 8.77 -15.41
C LEU A 113 1.12 9.67 -15.25
N VAL A 114 2.27 9.28 -15.81
CA VAL A 114 3.49 10.14 -15.85
C VAL A 114 3.21 11.43 -16.63
N GLY A 115 2.43 11.37 -17.71
CA GLY A 115 1.96 12.56 -18.43
C GLY A 115 1.11 13.49 -17.55
N LEU A 116 0.26 12.96 -16.66
CA LEU A 116 -0.49 13.77 -15.69
C LEU A 116 0.42 14.43 -14.65
N VAL A 117 1.48 13.73 -14.20
CA VAL A 117 2.51 14.29 -13.31
C VAL A 117 3.24 15.46 -13.98
N GLN A 118 3.64 15.31 -15.24
CA GLN A 118 4.29 16.39 -16.01
C GLN A 118 3.37 17.61 -16.16
N LYS A 119 2.07 17.39 -16.34
CA LYS A 119 1.04 18.43 -16.41
C LYS A 119 0.64 18.99 -15.04
N ARG A 120 1.21 18.48 -13.94
CA ARG A 120 0.92 18.89 -12.56
C ARG A 120 -0.55 18.69 -12.15
N LEU A 121 -1.21 17.71 -12.76
CA LEU A 121 -2.59 17.32 -12.43
C LEU A 121 -2.63 16.25 -11.33
N VAL A 122 -1.55 15.48 -11.23
CA VAL A 122 -1.31 14.44 -10.23
C VAL A 122 0.09 14.65 -9.68
N TYR A 123 0.29 14.35 -8.41
CA TYR A 123 1.56 14.44 -7.72
C TYR A 123 1.89 13.11 -7.05
N GLN A 124 3.17 12.88 -6.79
CA GLN A 124 3.58 11.88 -5.80
C GLN A 124 2.88 12.16 -4.47
N PHE A 125 2.39 11.10 -3.83
CA PHE A 125 1.59 11.22 -2.62
C PHE A 125 2.29 12.02 -1.51
N ALA A 126 1.54 12.88 -0.83
CA ALA A 126 1.94 13.72 0.29
C ALA A 126 3.22 14.54 0.09
N VAL A 127 3.63 14.82 -1.15
CA VAL A 127 4.90 15.51 -1.45
C VAL A 127 5.02 16.89 -0.81
N PHE A 128 3.89 17.57 -0.58
CA PHE A 128 3.86 18.90 0.04
C PHE A 128 3.59 18.87 1.55
N LEU A 129 3.12 17.74 2.10
CA LEU A 129 2.71 17.62 3.49
C LEU A 129 3.69 16.80 4.33
N PHE A 130 4.16 15.68 3.79
CA PHE A 130 5.05 14.75 4.47
C PHE A 130 6.02 14.09 3.48
N TRP A 131 6.90 14.91 2.89
CA TRP A 131 7.87 14.46 1.88
C TRP A 131 8.75 13.30 2.36
N GLN A 132 9.23 13.33 3.61
CA GLN A 132 10.06 12.27 4.19
C GLN A 132 9.33 10.92 4.25
N GLY A 133 7.99 10.93 4.34
CA GLY A 133 7.19 9.72 4.38
C GLY A 133 7.24 8.89 3.12
N HIS A 134 7.57 9.49 1.97
CA HIS A 134 7.44 8.80 0.68
C HIS A 134 8.62 9.02 -0.29
N ASN A 135 9.55 9.93 0.00
CA ASN A 135 10.65 10.25 -0.91
C ASN A 135 11.60 9.07 -1.21
N SER A 136 11.72 8.11 -0.29
CA SER A 136 12.59 6.92 -0.45
C SER A 136 12.14 6.02 -1.61
N THR A 137 10.91 6.17 -2.12
CA THR A 137 10.44 5.46 -3.32
C THR A 137 11.27 5.78 -4.58
N ASP A 138 12.01 6.89 -4.62
CA ASP A 138 12.72 7.36 -5.82
C ASP A 138 11.80 7.46 -7.06
N TYR A 139 10.81 8.36 -6.97
CA TYR A 139 9.85 8.60 -8.04
C TYR A 139 10.51 8.96 -9.38
N LYS A 140 11.66 9.64 -9.37
CA LYS A 140 12.38 9.99 -10.60
C LYS A 140 12.82 8.74 -11.36
N ARG A 141 13.37 7.76 -10.65
CA ARG A 141 13.70 6.45 -11.21
C ARG A 141 12.43 5.66 -11.56
N TRP A 142 11.38 5.75 -10.74
CA TRP A 142 10.11 5.07 -11.03
C TRP A 142 9.55 5.47 -12.41
N TYR A 143 9.54 6.77 -12.74
CA TYR A 143 8.96 7.27 -13.99
C TYR A 143 9.56 6.61 -15.24
N THR A 144 10.83 6.19 -15.19
CA THR A 144 11.56 5.64 -16.34
C THR A 144 11.83 4.13 -16.24
N SER A 145 11.53 3.48 -15.11
CA SER A 145 11.84 2.06 -14.90
C SER A 145 10.65 1.15 -15.15
N ASP A 146 10.79 0.15 -16.01
CA ASP A 146 9.75 -0.86 -16.27
C ASP A 146 9.94 -2.16 -15.46
N THR A 147 10.96 -2.19 -14.61
CA THR A 147 11.27 -3.29 -13.70
C THR A 147 11.43 -2.78 -12.27
N PRO A 148 11.17 -3.61 -11.24
CA PRO A 148 11.44 -3.27 -9.85
C PRO A 148 12.92 -2.93 -9.65
N TYR A 149 13.20 -2.06 -8.69
CA TYR A 149 14.56 -1.61 -8.38
C TYR A 149 14.78 -1.46 -6.88
N PRO A 150 16.03 -1.60 -6.41
CA PRO A 150 16.36 -1.33 -5.02
C PRO A 150 16.22 0.16 -4.72
N ILE A 151 15.69 0.45 -3.53
CA ILE A 151 15.60 1.78 -2.96
C ILE A 151 16.45 1.86 -1.70
N GLU A 152 16.90 3.06 -1.37
CA GLU A 152 17.53 3.35 -0.08
C GLU A 152 16.42 3.71 0.91
N TRP A 153 16.38 3.01 2.05
CA TRP A 153 15.44 3.32 3.11
C TRP A 153 15.96 4.45 4.01
N HIS A 154 15.06 5.31 4.46
CA HIS A 154 15.35 6.36 5.43
C HIS A 154 14.31 6.40 6.56
N ASP A 155 14.74 6.91 7.73
CA ASP A 155 13.87 7.10 8.89
C ASP A 155 12.63 7.96 8.53
N GLY A 156 11.47 7.53 9.03
CA GLY A 156 10.20 8.19 8.74
C GLY A 156 9.48 7.68 7.49
N TYR A 157 10.10 6.78 6.71
CA TYR A 157 9.47 6.24 5.51
C TYR A 157 8.23 5.40 5.82
N GLU A 158 7.14 5.70 5.12
CA GLU A 158 5.79 5.23 5.38
C GLU A 158 5.11 4.64 4.10
N PRO A 159 5.75 3.68 3.39
CA PRO A 159 5.25 3.18 2.11
C PRO A 159 4.02 2.30 2.25
N TRP A 160 3.34 2.08 1.12
CA TRP A 160 2.53 0.90 0.89
C TRP A 160 3.38 -0.17 0.22
N PHE A 161 3.10 -1.43 0.52
CA PHE A 161 4.00 -2.50 0.11
C PHE A 161 3.35 -3.87 0.05
N ILE A 162 3.98 -4.75 -0.73
CA ILE A 162 3.72 -6.19 -0.79
C ILE A 162 4.84 -6.93 -0.04
N ILE A 163 4.46 -7.90 0.78
CA ILE A 163 5.35 -8.75 1.58
C ILE A 163 4.80 -10.18 1.69
N ASP A 164 5.65 -11.14 2.02
CA ASP A 164 5.23 -12.48 2.44
C ASP A 164 4.47 -12.37 3.77
N ARG A 165 3.25 -12.89 3.80
CA ARG A 165 2.35 -12.84 4.95
C ARG A 165 2.96 -13.44 6.22
N ARG A 166 3.77 -14.48 6.10
CA ARG A 166 4.40 -15.18 7.24
C ARG A 166 5.64 -14.45 7.73
N LEU A 167 6.26 -13.62 6.89
CA LEU A 167 7.42 -12.80 7.25
C LEU A 167 7.04 -11.37 7.64
N ASN A 168 5.80 -10.95 7.39
CA ASN A 168 5.28 -9.71 7.96
C ASN A 168 5.06 -9.88 9.47
N PRO A 169 5.76 -9.12 10.33
CA PRO A 169 5.52 -9.17 11.76
C PRO A 169 4.09 -8.71 12.06
N PHE A 170 3.57 -9.07 13.22
CA PHE A 170 2.36 -8.41 13.71
C PHE A 170 2.66 -6.95 14.03
N TYR A 171 1.72 -6.09 13.71
CA TYR A 171 1.73 -4.68 14.09
C TYR A 171 1.62 -4.56 15.62
N ASP A 172 2.37 -3.65 16.22
CA ASP A 172 2.28 -3.38 17.66
C ASP A 172 0.90 -2.78 18.00
N GLN A 173 0.11 -3.51 18.79
CA GLN A 173 -1.27 -3.17 19.13
C GLN A 173 -1.39 -2.02 20.15
N SER A 174 -0.28 -1.59 20.75
CA SER A 174 -0.27 -0.40 21.62
C SER A 174 -0.52 0.88 20.81
N PHE A 175 -0.18 0.89 19.52
CA PHE A 175 -0.50 2.00 18.63
C PHE A 175 -1.99 2.03 18.29
N ARG A 176 -2.62 3.13 18.69
CA ARG A 176 -4.02 3.46 18.43
C ARG A 176 -4.13 4.86 17.86
N GLY A 177 -5.18 5.11 17.10
CA GLY A 177 -5.40 6.39 16.42
C GLY A 177 -4.40 6.67 15.31
N TYR A 178 -4.23 7.96 15.02
CA TYR A 178 -3.41 8.45 13.91
C TYR A 178 -1.96 8.71 14.32
N GLY A 179 -1.02 8.40 13.40
CA GLY A 179 0.38 8.80 13.48
C GLY A 179 1.33 7.67 13.89
N TRP A 180 2.52 7.65 13.26
CA TRP A 180 3.70 6.80 13.54
C TRP A 180 3.51 5.28 13.56
N ASN A 181 2.28 4.77 13.51
CA ASN A 181 1.97 3.34 13.56
C ASN A 181 2.56 2.55 12.36
N LYS A 182 2.52 3.14 11.16
CA LYS A 182 3.00 2.54 9.91
C LYS A 182 4.51 2.69 9.75
N VAL A 183 5.05 3.87 10.09
CA VAL A 183 6.51 4.12 10.16
C VAL A 183 7.18 3.12 11.10
N THR A 184 6.65 2.96 12.31
CA THR A 184 7.20 2.03 13.31
C THR A 184 7.15 0.59 12.81
N HIS A 185 6.08 0.22 12.11
CA HIS A 185 5.95 -1.12 11.51
C HIS A 185 6.99 -1.37 10.42
N VAL A 186 7.22 -0.40 9.54
CA VAL A 186 8.22 -0.50 8.45
C VAL A 186 9.64 -0.61 9.04
N ALA A 187 9.94 0.17 10.08
CA ALA A 187 11.20 0.04 10.82
C ALA A 187 11.37 -1.36 11.45
N ASN A 188 10.29 -1.92 12.02
CA ASN A 188 10.30 -3.27 12.58
C ASN A 188 10.51 -4.36 11.50
N ILE A 189 9.94 -4.19 10.30
CA ILE A 189 10.22 -5.10 9.18
C ILE A 189 11.72 -5.08 8.84
N LEU A 190 12.33 -3.91 8.75
CA LEU A 190 13.76 -3.79 8.41
C LEU A 190 14.72 -4.28 9.50
N ALA A 191 14.30 -4.20 10.76
CA ALA A 191 15.09 -4.69 11.88
C ALA A 191 15.15 -6.22 11.96
N GLN A 192 14.26 -6.93 11.25
CA GLN A 192 14.25 -8.39 11.23
C GLN A 192 15.38 -8.94 10.35
N LYS A 193 16.43 -9.45 11.00
CA LYS A 193 17.54 -10.17 10.36
C LYS A 193 17.09 -11.48 9.75
#